data_AF-A0A2D9IRE9-F1
#
_entry.id   AF-A0A2D9IRE9-F1
#
_cell.length_a   1.000
_cell.length_b   1.000
_cell.length_c   1.000
_cell.angle_alpha   90.00
_cell.angle_beta   90.00
_cell.angle_gamma   90.00
#
_symmetry.space_group_name_H-M   'P 1'
#
loop_
_entity.id
_entity.type
_entity.pdbx_description
1 polymer ?
#
loop_
_entity_poly.entity_id
_entity_poly.type
_entity_poly.pdbx_seq_one_letter_code
_entity_poly.pdbx_strand_id
1 'polypeptide(L)'
;MTELEISIGGRSFSVACDNEEQEKVRQAAALINEEADAIQTQLGRLPESKMLLLSALMIADRLADLESESTVLKEKSEDLLNIKNKNKQLEQQKSALEVDCQNLERLAEKFLGRLETISNFSDEKNNSLLADESSANIIETDQPKLF
;
A
#
# COMPACT_ATOMS: atom_id res chain seq x y z
N MET A 1 -3.11 -51.47 -9.64
CA MET A 1 -3.65 -51.08 -8.33
C MET A 1 -2.89 -51.81 -7.26
N THR A 2 -2.30 -51.07 -6.33
CA THR A 2 -1.53 -51.62 -5.22
C THR A 2 -2.36 -51.49 -3.95
N GLU A 3 -2.27 -52.49 -3.09
CA GLU A 3 -2.94 -52.48 -1.80
C GLU A 3 -1.94 -51.98 -0.74
N LEU A 4 -2.31 -50.93 -0.01
CA LEU A 4 -1.51 -50.31 1.03
C LEU A 4 -2.15 -50.59 2.39
N GLU A 5 -1.39 -51.23 3.28
CA GLU A 5 -1.78 -51.43 4.68
C GLU A 5 -1.45 -50.19 5.51
N ILE A 6 -2.41 -49.70 6.28
CA ILE A 6 -2.29 -48.57 7.20
C ILE A 6 -2.82 -48.96 8.59
N SER A 7 -2.37 -48.29 9.65
CA SER A 7 -2.84 -48.52 11.03
C SER A 7 -3.50 -47.28 11.59
N ILE A 8 -4.70 -47.43 12.15
CA ILE A 8 -5.48 -46.35 12.77
C ILE A 8 -6.10 -46.85 14.07
N GLY A 9 -5.82 -46.18 15.19
CA GLY A 9 -6.34 -46.53 16.52
C GLY A 9 -6.00 -47.95 16.94
N GLY A 10 -4.81 -48.44 16.56
CA GLY A 10 -4.34 -49.80 16.84
C GLY A 10 -4.97 -50.90 15.98
N ARG A 11 -5.58 -50.56 14.84
CA ARG A 11 -6.20 -51.50 13.89
C ARG A 11 -5.61 -51.33 12.48
N SER A 12 -5.38 -52.43 11.78
CA SER A 12 -4.94 -52.42 10.38
C SER A 12 -6.12 -52.25 9.41
N PHE A 13 -5.94 -51.41 8.40
CA PHE A 13 -6.85 -51.19 7.27
C PHE A 13 -6.10 -51.35 5.96
N SER A 14 -6.81 -51.84 4.95
CA SER A 14 -6.27 -52.05 3.62
C SER A 14 -6.90 -51.06 2.64
N VAL A 15 -6.08 -50.26 1.97
CA VAL A 15 -6.54 -49.21 1.05
C VAL A 15 -5.92 -49.43 -0.33
N ALA A 16 -6.77 -49.54 -1.35
CA ALA A 16 -6.32 -49.58 -2.74
C ALA A 16 -5.97 -48.15 -3.19
N CYS A 17 -4.72 -47.93 -3.58
CA CYS A 17 -4.25 -46.64 -4.11
C CYS A 17 -3.15 -46.85 -5.16
N ASP A 18 -2.90 -45.81 -5.95
CA ASP A 18 -1.79 -45.80 -6.89
C ASP A 18 -0.46 -45.50 -6.17
N ASN A 19 0.65 -45.97 -6.74
CA ASN A 19 1.96 -45.86 -6.10
C ASN A 19 2.36 -44.41 -5.82
N GLU A 20 1.95 -43.47 -6.68
CA GLU A 20 2.23 -42.03 -6.52
C GLU A 20 1.46 -41.40 -5.35
N GLU A 21 0.37 -42.03 -4.90
CA GLU A 21 -0.51 -41.52 -3.85
C GLU A 21 -0.26 -42.16 -2.49
N GLN A 22 0.50 -43.25 -2.42
CA GLN A 22 0.73 -44.00 -1.16
C GLN A 22 1.20 -43.11 -0.02
N GLU A 23 2.08 -42.15 -0.30
CA GLU A 23 2.61 -41.26 0.72
C GLU A 23 1.54 -40.30 1.26
N LYS A 24 0.67 -39.78 0.39
CA LYS A 24 -0.48 -38.97 0.81
C LYS A 24 -1.46 -39.78 1.65
N VAL A 25 -1.70 -41.04 1.28
CA VAL A 25 -2.57 -41.95 2.04
C VAL A 25 -1.96 -42.25 3.42
N ARG A 26 -0.65 -42.48 3.52
CA ARG A 26 0.03 -42.65 4.82
C ARG A 26 -0.10 -41.42 5.70
N GLN A 27 0.09 -40.23 5.14
CA GLN A 27 -0.05 -38.97 5.88
C GLN A 27 -1.49 -38.77 6.36
N ALA A 28 -2.49 -39.02 5.51
CA ALA A 28 -3.89 -38.96 5.91
C ALA A 28 -4.22 -39.97 7.01
N ALA A 29 -3.73 -41.21 6.89
CA ALA A 29 -3.89 -42.23 7.92
C ALA A 29 -3.26 -41.83 9.25
N ALA A 30 -2.07 -41.21 9.23
CA ALA A 30 -1.40 -40.72 10.43
C ALA A 30 -2.22 -39.63 11.15
N LEU A 31 -2.81 -38.69 10.40
CA LEU A 31 -3.68 -37.66 10.96
C LEU A 31 -4.93 -38.26 11.60
N ILE A 32 -5.56 -39.24 10.93
CA ILE A 32 -6.73 -39.93 11.51
C ILE A 32 -6.32 -40.73 12.74
N ASN A 33 -5.14 -41.37 12.73
CA ASN A 33 -4.63 -42.13 13.87
C ASN A 33 -4.39 -41.24 15.09
N GLU A 34 -3.79 -40.06 14.90
CA GLU A 34 -3.59 -39.07 15.97
C GLU A 34 -4.92 -38.68 16.63
N GLU A 35 -5.94 -38.37 15.82
CA GLU A 35 -7.26 -38.02 16.34
C GLU A 35 -7.94 -39.22 17.03
N ALA A 36 -7.81 -40.42 16.46
CA ALA A 36 -8.32 -41.65 17.06
C ALA A 36 -7.69 -41.95 18.42
N ASP A 37 -6.38 -41.73 18.56
CA ASP A 37 -5.65 -41.93 19.82
C ASP A 37 -6.03 -40.88 20.87
N ALA A 38 -6.23 -39.62 20.45
CA ALA A 38 -6.72 -38.55 21.32
C ALA A 38 -8.13 -38.86 21.86
N ILE A 39 -9.05 -39.27 20.97
CA ILE A 39 -10.41 -39.67 21.32
C ILE A 39 -10.40 -40.86 22.29
N GLN A 40 -9.56 -41.87 22.04
CA GLN A 40 -9.44 -43.03 22.94
C GLN A 40 -8.88 -42.66 24.30
N THR A 41 -7.95 -41.70 24.36
CA THR A 41 -7.38 -41.21 25.62
C THR A 41 -8.44 -40.47 26.46
N GLN A 42 -9.35 -39.74 25.82
CA GLN A 42 -10.36 -38.93 26.50
C GLN A 42 -11.64 -39.72 26.85
N LEU A 43 -12.14 -40.52 25.93
CA LEU A 43 -13.43 -41.21 26.04
C LEU A 43 -13.28 -42.72 26.35
N GLY A 44 -12.05 -43.22 26.41
CA GLY A 44 -11.75 -44.63 26.57
C GLY A 44 -11.95 -45.43 25.27
N ARG A 45 -12.01 -46.76 25.41
CA ARG A 45 -12.07 -47.65 24.26
C ARG A 45 -13.45 -47.60 23.60
N LEU A 46 -13.48 -47.23 22.31
CA LEU A 46 -14.69 -47.16 21.50
C LEU A 46 -14.74 -48.28 20.44
N PRO A 47 -15.94 -48.68 19.98
CA PRO A 47 -16.08 -49.45 18.75
C PRO A 47 -15.46 -48.69 17.57
N GLU A 48 -14.87 -49.43 16.65
CA GLU A 48 -14.15 -48.90 15.48
C GLU A 48 -14.97 -47.88 14.68
N SER A 49 -16.20 -48.24 14.31
CA SER A 49 -17.08 -47.35 13.53
C SER A 49 -17.36 -46.03 14.23
N LYS A 50 -17.45 -46.05 15.56
CA LYS A 50 -17.72 -44.86 16.37
C LYS A 50 -16.47 -44.00 16.53
N MET A 51 -15.31 -44.63 16.72
CA MET A 51 -14.01 -43.96 16.75
C MET A 51 -13.74 -43.24 15.43
N LEU A 52 -13.82 -43.95 14.30
CA LEU A 52 -13.57 -43.38 12.97
C LEU A 52 -14.54 -42.25 12.63
N LEU A 53 -15.83 -42.40 12.96
CA LEU A 53 -16.82 -41.34 12.76
C LEU A 53 -16.47 -40.07 13.55
N LEU A 54 -16.10 -40.22 14.82
CA LEU A 54 -15.73 -39.08 15.65
C LEU A 54 -14.44 -38.43 15.15
N SER A 55 -13.40 -39.22 14.81
CA SER A 55 -12.17 -38.69 14.23
C SER A 55 -12.44 -37.93 12.94
N ALA A 56 -13.29 -38.46 12.05
CA ALA A 56 -13.65 -37.80 10.80
C ALA A 56 -14.40 -36.47 11.03
N LEU A 57 -15.33 -36.43 11.98
CA LEU A 57 -16.07 -35.22 12.32
C LEU A 57 -15.15 -34.14 12.91
N MET A 58 -14.20 -34.51 13.79
CA MET A 58 -13.27 -33.56 14.38
C MET A 58 -12.29 -32.97 13.35
N ILE A 59 -11.79 -33.81 12.43
CA ILE A 59 -10.94 -33.33 11.33
C ILE A 59 -11.73 -32.41 10.39
N ALA A 60 -12.99 -32.73 10.09
CA ALA A 60 -13.84 -31.91 9.23
C ALA A 60 -14.13 -30.54 9.85
N ASP A 61 -14.39 -30.48 11.15
CA ASP A 61 -14.61 -29.24 11.89
C ASP A 61 -13.37 -28.33 11.83
N ARG A 62 -12.19 -28.89 12.12
CA ARG A 62 -10.92 -28.16 12.00
C ARG A 62 -10.64 -27.69 10.57
N LEU A 63 -11.00 -28.47 9.56
CA LEU A 63 -10.85 -28.05 8.16
C LEU A 63 -11.76 -26.86 7.84
N ALA A 64 -13.01 -26.86 8.32
CA ALA A 64 -13.93 -25.75 8.14
C ALA A 64 -13.41 -24.46 8.82
N ASP A 65 -12.85 -24.58 10.02
CA ASP A 65 -12.20 -23.46 10.71
C ASP A 65 -11.04 -22.89 9.90
N LEU A 66 -10.14 -23.75 9.41
CA LEU A 66 -8.99 -23.34 8.59
C LEU A 66 -9.42 -22.71 7.25
N GLU A 67 -10.47 -23.22 6.62
CA GLU A 67 -11.04 -22.63 5.41
C GLU A 67 -11.58 -21.22 5.69
N SER A 68 -12.27 -21.03 6.82
CA SER A 68 -12.78 -19.73 7.23
C SER A 68 -11.67 -18.72 7.56
N GLU A 69 -10.57 -19.16 8.17
CA GLU A 69 -9.41 -18.29 8.39
C GLU A 69 -8.74 -17.93 7.05
N SER A 70 -8.65 -18.89 6.12
CA SER A 70 -8.09 -18.67 4.80
C SER A 70 -8.88 -17.65 3.99
N THR A 71 -10.23 -17.64 4.07
CA THR A 71 -11.04 -16.63 3.38
C THR A 71 -10.78 -15.24 3.94
N VAL A 72 -10.75 -15.08 5.27
CA VAL A 72 -10.42 -13.80 5.93
C VAL A 72 -9.02 -13.32 5.55
N LEU A 73 -8.04 -14.22 5.48
CA LEU A 73 -6.68 -13.86 5.05
C LEU A 73 -6.62 -13.42 3.58
N LYS A 74 -7.40 -14.05 2.70
CA LYS A 74 -7.51 -13.65 1.29
C LYS A 74 -8.13 -12.26 1.14
N GLU A 75 -9.22 -11.99 1.87
CA GLU A 75 -9.86 -10.66 1.89
C GLU A 75 -8.88 -9.57 2.36
N LYS A 76 -8.16 -9.80 3.47
CA LYS A 76 -7.13 -8.88 3.96
C LYS A 76 -6.01 -8.65 2.96
N SER A 77 -5.61 -9.69 2.22
CA SER A 77 -4.59 -9.57 1.18
C SER A 77 -5.06 -8.67 0.03
N GLU A 78 -6.33 -8.79 -0.36
CA GLU A 78 -6.94 -7.94 -1.39
C GLU A 78 -7.04 -6.48 -0.94
N ASP A 79 -7.46 -6.24 0.31
CA ASP A 79 -7.48 -4.90 0.91
C ASP A 79 -6.10 -4.25 0.93
N LEU A 80 -5.07 -5.01 1.32
CA LEU A 80 -3.68 -4.54 1.30
C LEU A 80 -3.21 -4.19 -0.11
N LEU A 81 -3.60 -4.98 -1.12
CA LEU A 81 -3.29 -4.68 -2.51
C LEU A 81 -3.96 -3.39 -2.96
N ASN A 82 -5.23 -3.19 -2.59
CA ASN A 82 -5.98 -1.98 -2.92
C ASN A 82 -5.36 -0.73 -2.26
N ILE A 83 -5.03 -0.80 -0.97
CA ILE A 83 -4.34 0.27 -0.24
C ILE A 83 -2.99 0.59 -0.88
N LYS A 84 -2.21 -0.44 -1.25
CA LYS A 84 -0.92 -0.26 -1.92
C LYS A 84 -1.07 0.47 -3.27
N ASN A 85 -2.07 0.10 -4.06
CA ASN A 85 -2.35 0.76 -5.32
C ASN A 85 -2.79 2.22 -5.11
N LYS A 86 -3.63 2.48 -4.11
CA LYS A 86 -4.06 3.84 -3.79
C LYS A 86 -2.91 4.72 -3.31
N ASN A 87 -2.04 4.19 -2.46
CA ASN A 87 -0.82 4.88 -2.02
C ASN A 87 0.09 5.22 -3.20
N LYS A 88 0.28 4.29 -4.15
CA LYS A 88 1.06 4.58 -5.37
C LYS A 88 0.45 5.72 -6.18
N GLN A 89 -0.88 5.76 -6.30
CA GLN A 89 -1.58 6.87 -6.98
C GLN A 89 -1.38 8.19 -6.23
N LEU A 90 -1.48 8.19 -4.90
CA LEU A 90 -1.28 9.38 -4.08
C LEU A 90 0.15 9.92 -4.18
N GLU A 91 1.16 9.05 -4.20
CA GLU A 91 2.56 9.45 -4.41
C GLU A 91 2.80 10.07 -5.80
N GLN A 92 2.13 9.56 -6.83
CA GLN A 92 2.15 10.17 -8.17
C GLN A 92 1.49 11.55 -8.16
N GLN A 93 0.36 11.72 -7.47
CA GLN A 93 -0.31 13.01 -7.36
C GLN A 93 0.52 14.02 -6.58
N LYS A 94 1.15 13.58 -5.48
CA LYS A 94 2.03 14.41 -4.65
C LYS A 94 3.23 14.92 -5.46
N SER A 95 3.91 14.03 -6.20
CA SER A 95 5.06 14.43 -7.02
C SER A 95 4.66 15.37 -8.16
N ALA A 96 3.50 15.17 -8.79
CA ALA A 96 2.98 16.11 -9.79
C ALA A 96 2.73 17.50 -9.19
N LEU A 97 2.08 17.56 -8.02
CA LEU A 97 1.83 18.82 -7.32
C LEU A 97 3.13 19.52 -6.89
N GLU A 98 4.14 18.77 -6.48
CA GLU A 98 5.45 19.30 -6.12
C GLU A 98 6.14 19.98 -7.31
N VAL A 99 6.05 19.39 -8.50
CA VAL A 99 6.55 20.00 -9.75
C VAL A 99 5.77 21.27 -10.08
N ASP A 100 4.45 21.27 -9.92
CA ASP A 100 3.61 22.45 -10.19
C ASP A 100 3.97 23.61 -9.26
N CYS A 101 4.24 23.36 -7.97
CA CYS A 101 4.70 24.38 -7.03
C CYS A 101 6.05 24.99 -7.45
N GLN A 102 7.03 24.16 -7.82
CA GLN A 102 8.34 24.64 -8.30
C GLN A 102 8.21 25.48 -9.57
N ASN A 103 7.31 25.10 -10.47
CA ASN A 103 7.03 25.87 -11.68
C ASN A 103 6.41 27.24 -11.37
N LEU A 104 5.50 27.29 -10.38
CA LEU A 104 4.88 28.52 -9.92
C LEU A 104 5.90 29.47 -9.29
N GLU A 105 6.79 28.95 -8.44
CA GLU A 105 7.89 29.70 -7.82
C GLU A 105 8.79 30.32 -8.91
N ARG A 106 9.25 29.51 -9.87
CA ARG A 106 10.07 29.99 -10.99
C ARG A 106 9.34 31.03 -11.84
N LEU A 107 8.03 30.91 -12.00
CA LEU A 107 7.22 31.88 -12.72
C LEU A 107 7.16 33.20 -11.94
N ALA A 108 6.93 33.15 -10.63
CA ALA A 108 6.94 34.33 -9.77
C ALA A 108 8.30 35.07 -9.81
N GLU A 109 9.42 34.35 -9.74
CA GLU A 109 10.77 34.91 -9.89
C GLU A 109 10.96 35.63 -11.23
N LYS A 110 10.50 35.03 -12.34
CA LYS A 110 10.57 35.66 -13.66
C LYS A 110 9.75 36.94 -13.76
N PHE A 111 8.56 36.97 -13.16
CA PHE A 111 7.71 38.16 -13.15
C PHE A 111 8.35 39.27 -12.30
N LEU A 112 8.92 38.93 -11.14
CA LEU A 112 9.62 39.90 -10.30
C LEU A 112 10.79 40.55 -11.06
N GLY A 113 11.64 39.75 -11.72
CA GLY A 113 12.74 40.29 -12.52
C GLY A 113 12.28 41.16 -13.71
N ARG A 114 11.12 40.86 -14.32
CA ARG A 114 10.51 41.73 -15.35
C ARG A 114 9.99 43.05 -14.77
N LEU A 115 9.42 43.03 -13.57
CA LEU A 115 8.96 44.25 -12.91
C LEU A 115 10.13 45.14 -12.49
N GLU A 116 11.21 44.56 -11.97
CA GLU A 116 12.44 45.29 -11.63
C GLU A 116 13.06 45.96 -12.86
N THR A 117 13.12 45.25 -13.99
CA THR A 117 13.62 45.84 -15.26
C THR A 117 12.72 46.96 -15.78
N ILE A 118 11.39 46.84 -15.68
CA ILE A 118 10.47 47.92 -16.06
C ILE A 118 10.58 49.12 -15.12
N SER A 119 10.72 48.89 -13.80
CA SER A 119 10.94 49.96 -12.82
C SER A 119 12.20 50.77 -13.14
N ASN A 120 13.32 50.09 -13.40
CA ASN A 120 14.58 50.73 -13.75
C ASN A 120 14.49 51.54 -15.06
N PHE A 121 13.71 51.07 -16.04
CA PHE A 121 13.43 51.82 -17.28
C PHE A 121 12.55 53.07 -17.05
N SER A 122 11.69 53.06 -16.05
CA SER A 122 10.84 54.20 -15.71
C SER A 122 11.64 55.31 -15.00
N ASP A 123 12.67 54.95 -14.23
CA ASP A 123 13.62 55.91 -13.64
C ASP A 123 14.51 56.58 -14.70
N GLU A 124 15.00 55.85 -15.70
CA GLU A 124 15.77 56.44 -16.82
C GLU A 124 14.92 57.39 -17.70
N LYS A 125 13.62 57.11 -17.86
CA LYS A 125 12.72 57.98 -18.63
C LYS A 125 12.31 59.25 -17.86
N ASN A 126 12.20 59.17 -16.53
CA ASN A 126 12.01 60.35 -15.67
C ASN A 126 13.29 61.22 -15.58
N ASN A 127 14.48 60.60 -15.57
CA ASN A 127 15.74 61.35 -15.58
C ASN A 127 16.09 61.97 -16.95
N SER A 128 15.60 61.42 -18.07
CA SER A 128 15.77 62.03 -19.39
C SER A 128 14.75 63.14 -19.68
N LEU A 129 13.56 63.13 -19.08
CA LEU A 129 12.59 64.24 -19.23
C LEU A 129 12.96 65.48 -18.40
N LEU A 130 13.70 65.32 -17.29
CA LEU A 130 14.15 66.44 -16.45
C LEU A 130 15.45 67.10 -16.96
N ALA A 131 16.10 66.53 -17.98
CA ALA A 131 17.34 67.08 -18.54
C ALA A 131 17.11 68.10 -19.68
N ASP A 132 15.93 68.11 -20.30
CA ASP A 132 15.66 68.95 -21.50
C ASP A 132 15.06 70.34 -21.20
N GLU A 133 14.59 70.65 -19.98
CA GLU A 133 13.98 71.96 -19.68
C GLU A 133 14.92 73.02 -19.07
N SER A 134 16.20 72.71 -18.79
CA SER A 134 17.09 73.66 -18.10
C SER A 134 17.96 74.55 -19.02
N SER A 135 17.55 74.79 -20.27
CA SER A 135 18.29 75.69 -21.18
C SER A 135 17.38 76.59 -22.00
N ALA A 136 16.65 77.50 -21.33
CA ALA A 136 16.22 78.75 -21.95
C ALA A 136 15.99 79.87 -20.91
N ASN A 137 16.97 80.78 -20.89
CA ASN A 137 16.89 82.21 -20.55
C ASN A 137 16.69 82.73 -19.11
N ILE A 138 17.74 83.47 -18.74
CA ILE A 138 17.87 84.58 -17.79
C ILE A 138 17.02 85.79 -18.25
N ILE A 139 16.55 86.62 -17.30
CA ILE A 139 16.52 88.11 -17.23
C ILE A 139 15.53 88.45 -16.10
N GLU A 140 15.96 88.72 -14.86
CA GLU A 140 16.62 89.94 -14.32
C GLU A 140 15.66 91.12 -14.06
N THR A 141 15.97 91.83 -12.97
CA THR A 141 15.51 93.14 -12.46
C THR A 141 14.44 93.12 -11.36
N ASP A 142 14.54 93.89 -10.28
CA ASP A 142 15.66 94.53 -9.58
C ASP A 142 15.10 94.92 -8.19
N GLN A 143 16.00 95.02 -7.22
CA GLN A 143 15.87 95.33 -5.79
C GLN A 143 15.19 96.70 -5.46
N PRO A 144 14.89 97.11 -4.20
CA PRO A 144 15.74 96.94 -3.00
C PRO A 144 15.16 96.89 -1.56
N LYS A 145 16.02 96.32 -0.68
CA LYS A 145 16.37 96.54 0.75
C LYS A 145 15.43 97.20 1.81
N LEU A 146 15.70 96.72 3.05
CA LEU A 146 15.42 97.24 4.41
C LEU A 146 13.99 96.99 4.92
N PHE A 147 13.75 96.24 6.00
CA PHE A 147 14.46 96.09 7.29
C PHE A 147 14.79 94.63 7.66
#